data_AF-A0A6N6RNP7-F1
#
_entry.id   AF-A0A6N6RNP7-F1
#
_cell.length_a   1.000
_cell.length_b   1.000
_cell.length_c   1.000
_cell.angle_alpha   90.00
_cell.angle_beta   90.00
_cell.angle_gamma   90.00
#
_symmetry.space_group_name_H-M   'P 1'
#
loop_
_entity.id
_entity.type
_entity.pdbx_description
1 polymer ?
#
loop_
_entity_poly.entity_id
_entity_poly.type
_entity_poly.pdbx_seq_one_letter_code
_entity_poly.pdbx_strand_id
1 'polypeptide(L)'
;MKIFLIAWILFFLSGCTDESTLITSQESIQGYPINGSAVKAPWVKADVLLYELDLSKPDFLGDLVSKGTTDEQAKFIGITVPDVTRHYLLHVKSTEETYELGSNATPIINELYSFLPASLASDDTVERHLFATPLTTMAVKLAMQKADSKEGLFKGDEDGNITESEWLDSFNISTDIVKSLMGYSLVDDIDIYTQTPVVAHASSEGNKSDAFHYRLAIEATGALIQHLSKDNDSNTIFNDVLSDMADGNIEGAEHYNLEDVTRFSQALMTQPIVNGGDQTLSDFAEYLRSEAASININDDFSHQQPAQTLTQYYMVDVDNDGFVNSRDDDDDNDGLNDIQERLTARDTTLQPLQIFEKYAQQEIGARTPALNDYSDINIDVSDEVIDELNAFVFNELNKIDNDFSDIQKIEAYKTLQSAPPGTEQYQQAQQILAVNDTPDSTL
;
A
#
# COMPACT_ATOMS: atom_id res chain seq x y z
N MET A 1 -22.44 52.58 -74.19
CA MET A 1 -21.02 52.71 -73.82
C MET A 1 -20.91 52.14 -72.40
N LYS A 2 -20.42 50.95 -72.10
CA LYS A 2 -19.51 50.00 -72.76
C LYS A 2 -20.18 48.64 -73.02
N ILE A 3 -19.70 47.99 -74.08
CA ILE A 3 -19.97 46.63 -74.57
C ILE A 3 -18.80 45.76 -74.08
N PHE A 4 -19.02 44.50 -73.68
CA PHE A 4 -18.14 43.32 -73.90
C PHE A 4 -18.89 42.07 -73.36
N LEU A 5 -19.49 41.23 -74.22
CA LEU A 5 -18.96 40.09 -75.01
C LEU A 5 -18.74 38.77 -74.21
N ILE A 6 -19.73 37.88 -74.31
CA ILE A 6 -19.66 36.45 -74.71
C ILE A 6 -18.68 35.52 -73.98
N ALA A 7 -19.23 34.48 -73.35
CA ALA A 7 -18.86 33.09 -73.64
C ALA A 7 -19.99 32.13 -73.23
N TRP A 8 -20.64 31.56 -74.24
CA TRP A 8 -21.50 30.39 -74.15
C TRP A 8 -20.63 29.14 -74.06
N ILE A 9 -20.90 28.26 -73.09
CA ILE A 9 -20.64 26.82 -73.23
C ILE A 9 -21.91 26.10 -72.80
N LEU A 10 -22.44 25.32 -73.73
CA LEU A 10 -23.61 24.47 -73.60
C LEU A 10 -23.10 23.06 -73.92
N PHE A 11 -23.14 22.14 -72.96
CA PHE A 11 -23.11 20.71 -73.24
C PHE A 11 -24.00 19.95 -72.24
N PHE A 12 -24.60 18.91 -72.79
CA PHE A 12 -25.87 18.26 -72.46
C PHE A 12 -25.76 17.09 -71.45
N LEU A 13 -26.92 16.74 -70.85
CA LEU A 13 -27.38 15.39 -70.39
C LEU A 13 -26.69 14.83 -69.13
N SER A 14 -27.30 14.22 -68.11
CA SER A 14 -28.59 13.54 -67.85
C SER A 14 -28.77 13.50 -66.30
N GLY A 15 -29.95 13.65 -65.69
CA GLY A 15 -30.79 12.51 -65.28
C GLY A 15 -30.64 12.13 -63.78
N CYS A 16 -31.78 11.89 -63.11
CA CYS A 16 -32.00 11.33 -61.76
C CYS A 16 -31.99 12.25 -60.52
N THR A 17 -33.22 12.61 -60.09
CA THR A 17 -33.80 12.42 -58.75
C THR A 17 -32.84 12.37 -57.55
N ASP A 18 -32.85 13.43 -56.73
CA ASP A 18 -32.32 13.35 -55.37
C ASP A 18 -33.46 13.34 -54.34
N GLU A 19 -33.51 12.19 -53.69
CA GLU A 19 -34.28 11.82 -52.52
C GLU A 19 -33.74 12.63 -51.31
N SER A 20 -34.63 13.28 -50.58
CA SER A 20 -34.30 14.01 -49.35
C SER A 20 -33.83 13.03 -48.27
N THR A 21 -32.54 12.74 -48.23
CA THR A 21 -31.90 12.09 -47.09
C THR A 21 -31.83 13.07 -45.93
N LEU A 22 -32.75 12.89 -44.98
CA LEU A 22 -32.61 13.42 -43.63
C LEU A 22 -31.35 12.80 -43.02
N ILE A 23 -30.27 13.57 -42.98
CA ILE A 23 -29.08 13.24 -42.19
C ILE A 23 -29.50 13.44 -40.72
N THR A 24 -29.87 12.35 -40.06
CA THR A 24 -29.87 12.29 -38.60
C THR A 24 -28.42 12.48 -38.17
N SER A 25 -28.08 13.68 -37.73
CA SER A 25 -26.84 13.92 -36.99
C SER A 25 -26.94 13.13 -35.68
N GLN A 26 -26.38 11.94 -35.69
CA GLN A 26 -26.09 11.19 -34.48
C GLN A 26 -25.04 12.01 -33.73
N GLU A 27 -25.45 12.75 -32.70
CA GLU A 27 -24.50 13.38 -31.78
C GLU A 27 -23.60 12.28 -31.26
N SER A 28 -22.30 12.37 -31.57
CA SER A 28 -21.31 11.54 -30.91
C SER A 28 -21.31 11.96 -29.45
N ILE A 29 -21.78 11.08 -28.56
CA ILE A 29 -21.56 11.25 -27.12
C ILE A 29 -20.04 11.33 -26.97
N GLN A 30 -19.54 12.47 -26.52
CA GLN A 30 -18.14 12.71 -26.31
C GLN A 30 -17.71 11.87 -25.10
N GLY A 31 -17.20 10.66 -25.38
CA GLY A 31 -16.66 9.79 -24.35
C GLY A 31 -15.23 10.19 -24.02
N TYR A 32 -14.94 10.37 -22.74
CA TYR A 32 -13.61 10.69 -22.26
C TYR A 32 -12.82 9.41 -21.96
N PRO A 33 -11.65 9.17 -22.56
CA PRO A 33 -10.89 7.94 -22.32
C PRO A 33 -10.41 7.83 -20.87
N ILE A 34 -10.37 6.59 -20.36
CA ILE A 34 -9.69 6.26 -19.10
C ILE A 34 -8.36 5.61 -19.45
N ASN A 35 -7.27 6.19 -18.95
CA ASN A 35 -5.92 5.63 -19.01
C ASN A 35 -5.69 4.83 -17.73
N GLY A 36 -5.32 3.56 -17.84
CA GLY A 36 -5.20 2.72 -16.65
C GLY A 36 -4.75 1.32 -16.95
N SER A 37 -4.65 0.53 -15.89
CA SER A 37 -4.29 -0.88 -15.90
C SER A 37 -4.95 -1.60 -14.72
N ALA A 38 -5.13 -2.91 -14.87
CA ALA A 38 -5.51 -3.80 -13.78
C ALA A 38 -4.26 -4.54 -13.31
N VAL A 39 -3.92 -4.44 -12.02
CA VAL A 39 -2.60 -4.82 -11.52
C VAL A 39 -2.69 -5.49 -10.14
N LYS A 40 -2.52 -6.82 -10.13
CA LYS A 40 -1.77 -7.51 -9.07
C LYS A 40 -0.33 -7.62 -9.58
N ALA A 41 -0.16 -8.44 -10.60
CA ALA A 41 0.70 -8.15 -11.73
C ALA A 41 -0.15 -7.59 -12.90
N PRO A 42 0.40 -6.87 -13.89
CA PRO A 42 -0.40 -6.21 -14.91
C PRO A 42 -1.13 -7.23 -15.78
N TRP A 43 -2.45 -7.13 -15.88
CA TRP A 43 -3.26 -8.08 -16.63
C TRP A 43 -3.34 -7.73 -18.11
N VAL A 44 -3.06 -8.71 -18.96
CA VAL A 44 -3.26 -8.66 -20.40
C VAL A 44 -4.53 -9.43 -20.77
N LYS A 45 -5.33 -8.92 -21.73
CA LYS A 45 -6.59 -9.54 -22.21
C LYS A 45 -7.66 -9.75 -21.13
N ALA A 46 -7.72 -8.86 -20.15
CA ALA A 46 -8.83 -8.80 -19.19
C ALA A 46 -10.00 -8.00 -19.77
N ASP A 47 -11.23 -8.33 -19.35
CA ASP A 47 -12.43 -7.56 -19.67
C ASP A 47 -12.50 -6.35 -18.74
N VAL A 48 -12.73 -5.15 -19.28
CA VAL A 48 -12.84 -3.89 -18.52
C VAL A 48 -14.25 -3.34 -18.66
N LEU A 49 -14.96 -3.18 -17.56
CA LEU A 49 -16.37 -2.78 -17.54
C LEU A 49 -16.53 -1.53 -16.66
N LEU A 50 -17.23 -0.52 -17.16
CA LEU A 50 -17.54 0.70 -16.40
C LEU A 50 -19.04 0.80 -16.19
N TYR A 51 -19.45 0.83 -14.93
CA TYR A 51 -20.84 0.95 -14.50
C TYR A 51 -21.07 2.31 -13.88
N GLU A 52 -22.20 2.94 -14.16
CA GLU A 52 -22.68 4.06 -13.33
C GLU A 52 -22.98 3.53 -11.92
N LEU A 53 -22.59 4.28 -10.88
CA LEU A 53 -22.86 3.91 -9.50
C LEU A 53 -24.38 3.96 -9.22
N ASP A 54 -24.95 2.87 -8.71
CA ASP A 54 -26.37 2.79 -8.30
C ASP A 54 -26.48 2.26 -6.87
N LEU A 55 -26.57 3.18 -5.92
CA LEU A 55 -26.66 2.89 -4.47
C LEU A 55 -27.94 2.14 -4.05
N SER A 56 -28.91 1.96 -4.95
CA SER A 56 -30.12 1.16 -4.69
C SER A 56 -29.93 -0.34 -4.97
N LYS A 57 -28.81 -0.73 -5.60
CA LYS A 57 -28.49 -2.11 -5.95
C LYS A 57 -27.63 -2.75 -4.86
N PRO A 58 -27.78 -4.05 -4.56
CA PRO A 58 -26.91 -4.72 -3.58
C PRO A 58 -25.42 -4.75 -3.96
N ASP A 59 -25.11 -4.76 -5.26
CA ASP A 59 -23.74 -4.76 -5.81
C ASP A 59 -23.30 -3.38 -6.31
N PHE A 60 -24.15 -2.36 -6.17
CA PHE A 60 -23.93 -0.97 -6.54
C PHE A 60 -23.68 -0.74 -8.04
N LEU A 61 -23.79 -1.82 -8.84
CA LEU A 61 -23.60 -1.79 -10.29
C LEU A 61 -24.90 -1.34 -10.95
N GLY A 62 -24.93 -0.09 -11.41
CA GLY A 62 -26.00 0.47 -12.22
C GLY A 62 -25.91 0.06 -13.69
N ASP A 63 -26.18 1.01 -14.58
CA ASP A 63 -26.11 0.77 -16.01
C ASP A 63 -24.65 0.59 -16.47
N LEU A 64 -24.40 -0.44 -17.30
CA LEU A 64 -23.12 -0.60 -17.99
C LEU A 64 -23.00 0.50 -19.06
N VAL A 65 -22.09 1.44 -18.84
CA VAL A 65 -21.94 2.62 -19.71
C VAL A 65 -20.79 2.49 -20.72
N SER A 66 -19.80 1.65 -20.44
CA SER A 66 -18.65 1.45 -21.32
C SER A 66 -18.02 0.06 -21.12
N LYS A 67 -17.47 -0.51 -22.19
CA LYS A 67 -16.78 -1.80 -22.19
C LYS A 67 -15.49 -1.71 -23.01
N GLY A 68 -14.40 -2.18 -22.43
CA GLY A 68 -13.08 -2.28 -23.03
C GLY A 68 -12.37 -3.58 -22.66
N THR A 69 -11.07 -3.62 -22.92
CA THR A 69 -10.17 -4.72 -22.53
C THR A 69 -8.81 -4.17 -22.09
N THR A 70 -7.93 -5.01 -21.57
CA THR A 70 -6.49 -4.67 -21.48
C THR A 70 -5.72 -5.16 -22.72
N ASP A 71 -4.78 -4.35 -23.19
CA ASP A 71 -3.91 -4.68 -24.33
C ASP A 71 -2.69 -5.52 -23.92
N GLU A 72 -1.79 -5.79 -24.87
CA GLU A 72 -0.54 -6.54 -24.66
C GLU A 72 0.48 -5.82 -23.74
N GLN A 73 0.26 -4.53 -23.44
CA GLN A 73 1.00 -3.76 -22.43
C GLN A 73 0.20 -3.61 -21.12
N ALA A 74 -0.87 -4.39 -20.95
CA ALA A 74 -1.80 -4.32 -19.83
C ALA A 74 -2.50 -2.96 -19.66
N LYS A 75 -2.57 -2.13 -20.72
CA LYS A 75 -3.27 -0.84 -20.71
C LYS A 75 -4.74 -1.02 -21.06
N PHE A 76 -5.61 -0.26 -20.42
CA PHE A 76 -7.02 -0.19 -20.80
C PHE A 76 -7.17 0.37 -22.22
N ILE A 77 -8.01 -0.30 -23.02
CA ILE A 77 -8.39 0.13 -24.37
C ILE A 77 -9.91 0.05 -24.54
N GLY A 78 -10.47 1.02 -25.26
CA GLY A 78 -11.91 1.04 -25.59
C GLY A 78 -12.83 1.44 -24.44
N ILE A 79 -12.29 1.88 -23.30
CA ILE A 79 -13.07 2.33 -22.14
C ILE A 79 -13.15 3.86 -22.10
N THR A 80 -14.36 4.39 -21.88
CA THR A 80 -14.63 5.83 -21.85
C THR A 80 -15.69 6.19 -20.81
N VAL A 81 -15.59 7.38 -20.24
CA VAL A 81 -16.59 7.99 -19.36
C VAL A 81 -17.52 8.84 -20.21
N PRO A 82 -18.84 8.60 -20.22
CA PRO A 82 -19.77 9.39 -21.02
C PRO A 82 -20.17 10.72 -20.36
N ASP A 83 -20.18 10.80 -19.03
CA ASP A 83 -20.60 11.98 -18.26
C ASP A 83 -19.75 12.11 -16.99
N VAL A 84 -18.80 13.04 -16.99
CA VAL A 84 -17.88 13.22 -15.86
C VAL A 84 -18.57 13.69 -14.58
N THR A 85 -19.81 14.17 -14.64
CA THR A 85 -20.56 14.65 -13.47
C THR A 85 -21.18 13.53 -12.64
N ARG A 86 -20.95 12.26 -13.03
CA ARG A 86 -21.44 11.07 -12.35
C ARG A 86 -20.31 10.24 -11.76
N HIS A 87 -20.66 9.43 -10.76
CA HIS A 87 -19.77 8.45 -10.16
C HIS A 87 -19.81 7.13 -10.94
N TYR A 88 -18.67 6.46 -11.03
CA TYR A 88 -18.57 5.18 -11.72
C TYR A 88 -17.78 4.14 -10.94
N LEU A 89 -18.20 2.88 -11.06
CA LEU A 89 -17.45 1.72 -10.63
C LEU A 89 -16.78 1.07 -11.84
N LEU A 90 -15.46 0.94 -11.77
CA LEU A 90 -14.69 0.14 -12.71
C LEU A 90 -14.61 -1.29 -12.18
N HIS A 91 -15.01 -2.25 -13.00
CA HIS A 91 -14.94 -3.67 -12.70
C HIS A 91 -14.12 -4.36 -13.81
N VAL A 92 -12.95 -4.87 -13.45
CA VAL A 92 -12.07 -5.61 -14.35
C VAL A 92 -12.13 -7.09 -14.02
N LYS A 93 -12.32 -7.93 -15.04
CA LYS A 93 -12.51 -9.38 -14.89
C LYS A 93 -11.47 -10.15 -15.69
N SER A 94 -10.85 -11.13 -15.06
CA SER A 94 -10.05 -12.12 -15.78
C SER A 94 -10.95 -13.01 -16.64
N THR A 95 -10.47 -13.39 -17.81
CA THR A 95 -11.06 -14.37 -18.72
C THR A 95 -10.12 -15.56 -18.86
N GLU A 96 -10.51 -16.59 -19.62
CA GLU A 96 -9.63 -17.73 -19.93
C GLU A 96 -8.37 -17.32 -20.72
N GLU A 97 -8.40 -16.16 -21.39
CA GLU A 97 -7.26 -15.62 -22.14
C GLU A 97 -6.42 -14.63 -21.32
N THR A 98 -6.86 -14.28 -20.10
CA THR A 98 -6.16 -13.31 -19.26
C THR A 98 -4.93 -13.93 -18.64
N TYR A 99 -3.82 -13.20 -18.71
CA TYR A 99 -2.57 -13.56 -18.05
C TYR A 99 -1.87 -12.34 -17.46
N GLU A 100 -0.97 -12.61 -16.54
CA GLU A 100 -0.11 -11.63 -15.90
C GLU A 100 1.13 -11.37 -16.76
N LEU A 101 1.41 -10.09 -16.97
CA LEU A 101 2.58 -9.63 -17.69
C LEU A 101 3.87 -10.11 -17.00
N GLY A 102 4.89 -10.47 -17.77
CA GLY A 102 6.16 -11.01 -17.27
C GLY A 102 6.14 -12.52 -16.98
N SER A 103 5.10 -13.04 -16.32
CA SER A 103 5.02 -14.47 -15.93
C SER A 103 4.20 -15.34 -16.89
N ASN A 104 3.26 -14.73 -17.64
CA ASN A 104 2.20 -15.41 -18.40
C ASN A 104 1.32 -16.36 -17.56
N ALA A 105 1.32 -16.19 -16.24
CA ALA A 105 0.49 -16.97 -15.34
C ALA A 105 -0.96 -16.44 -15.34
N THR A 106 -1.91 -17.30 -14.99
CA THR A 106 -3.29 -16.86 -14.76
C THR A 106 -3.39 -16.09 -13.44
N PRO A 107 -4.15 -14.97 -13.38
CA PRO A 107 -4.38 -14.26 -12.13
C PRO A 107 -5.01 -15.13 -11.05
N ILE A 108 -4.54 -15.00 -9.80
CA ILE A 108 -5.10 -15.73 -8.65
C ILE A 108 -6.36 -15.05 -8.07
N ILE A 109 -6.49 -13.73 -8.27
CA ILE A 109 -7.68 -12.94 -7.97
C ILE A 109 -8.31 -12.65 -9.32
N ASN A 110 -9.60 -12.93 -9.48
CA ASN A 110 -10.25 -12.91 -10.81
C ASN A 110 -11.04 -11.62 -11.09
N GLU A 111 -11.28 -10.79 -10.09
CA GLU A 111 -12.01 -9.54 -10.21
C GLU A 111 -11.29 -8.43 -9.44
N LEU A 112 -11.09 -7.29 -10.12
CA LEU A 112 -10.53 -6.08 -9.52
C LEU A 112 -11.51 -4.92 -9.70
N TYR A 113 -11.63 -4.10 -8.67
CA TYR A 113 -12.53 -2.95 -8.62
C TYR A 113 -11.76 -1.65 -8.42
N SER A 114 -12.28 -0.57 -8.96
CA SER A 114 -11.82 0.80 -8.71
C SER A 114 -13.00 1.77 -8.77
N PHE A 115 -12.82 2.98 -8.26
CA PHE A 115 -13.87 3.98 -8.18
C PHE A 115 -13.43 5.28 -8.83
N LEU A 116 -14.28 5.81 -9.71
CA LEU A 116 -14.11 7.11 -10.32
C LEU A 116 -15.16 8.06 -9.75
N PRO A 117 -14.78 9.03 -8.89
CA PRO A 117 -15.72 10.02 -8.39
C PRO A 117 -16.14 10.99 -9.50
N ALA A 118 -17.35 11.53 -9.34
CA ALA A 118 -17.86 12.63 -10.13
C ALA A 118 -16.88 13.82 -10.08
N SER A 119 -16.59 14.38 -11.24
CA SER A 119 -15.77 15.57 -11.41
C SER A 119 -16.51 16.61 -12.23
N LEU A 120 -16.55 17.84 -11.72
CA LEU A 120 -17.14 18.98 -12.43
C LEU A 120 -16.23 19.53 -13.54
N ALA A 121 -14.99 19.04 -13.64
CA ALA A 121 -14.04 19.45 -14.67
C ALA A 121 -14.29 18.66 -15.98
N SER A 122 -15.03 19.26 -16.90
CA SER A 122 -15.28 18.71 -18.24
C SER A 122 -14.14 18.99 -19.23
N ASP A 123 -12.91 19.16 -18.75
CA ASP A 123 -11.77 19.46 -19.62
C ASP A 123 -11.34 18.19 -20.38
N ASP A 124 -11.49 18.25 -21.71
CA ASP A 124 -11.08 17.21 -22.65
C ASP A 124 -9.58 16.96 -22.66
N THR A 125 -8.77 17.87 -22.12
CA THR A 125 -7.31 17.77 -22.07
C THR A 125 -6.79 17.06 -20.82
N VAL A 126 -7.66 16.83 -19.82
CA VAL A 126 -7.28 16.13 -18.59
C VAL A 126 -7.27 14.63 -18.86
N GLU A 127 -6.08 14.03 -18.78
CA GLU A 127 -5.91 12.58 -18.75
C GLU A 127 -6.57 12.03 -17.47
N ARG A 128 -7.52 11.11 -17.65
CA ARG A 128 -8.18 10.42 -16.55
C ARG A 128 -7.44 9.13 -16.27
N HIS A 129 -6.70 9.11 -15.17
CA HIS A 129 -6.05 7.91 -14.69
C HIS A 129 -6.98 7.14 -13.75
N LEU A 130 -7.06 5.83 -13.92
CA LEU A 130 -7.77 4.96 -13.00
C LEU A 130 -7.15 3.57 -13.02
N PHE A 131 -6.74 3.07 -11.86
CA PHE A 131 -6.10 1.77 -11.72
C PHE A 131 -6.95 0.85 -10.85
N ALA A 132 -7.03 -0.42 -11.23
CA ALA A 132 -7.72 -1.45 -10.46
C ALA A 132 -6.68 -2.42 -9.90
N THR A 133 -6.61 -2.54 -8.57
CA THR A 133 -5.60 -3.34 -7.85
C THR A 133 -6.29 -4.07 -6.70
N PRO A 134 -5.63 -5.07 -6.07
CA PRO A 134 -6.16 -5.68 -4.85
C PRO A 134 -6.52 -4.65 -3.77
N LEU A 135 -5.70 -3.60 -3.59
CA LEU A 135 -5.95 -2.54 -2.61
C LEU A 135 -7.17 -1.70 -2.96
N THR A 136 -7.30 -1.21 -4.20
CA THR A 136 -8.52 -0.47 -4.61
C THR A 136 -9.76 -1.36 -4.53
N THR A 137 -9.59 -2.66 -4.78
CA THR A 137 -10.68 -3.64 -4.68
C THR A 137 -11.14 -3.83 -3.24
N MET A 138 -10.21 -3.97 -2.30
CA MET A 138 -10.53 -4.04 -0.87
C MET A 138 -11.27 -2.77 -0.44
N ALA A 139 -10.75 -1.59 -0.80
CA ALA A 139 -11.34 -0.32 -0.39
C ALA A 139 -12.76 -0.14 -0.95
N VAL A 140 -12.98 -0.43 -2.24
CA VAL A 140 -14.32 -0.34 -2.86
C VAL A 140 -15.29 -1.34 -2.23
N LYS A 141 -14.88 -2.61 -2.07
CA LYS A 141 -15.78 -3.64 -1.51
C LYS A 141 -16.09 -3.40 -0.04
N LEU A 142 -15.11 -2.94 0.75
CA LEU A 142 -15.33 -2.54 2.14
C LEU A 142 -16.32 -1.37 2.22
N ALA A 143 -16.15 -0.37 1.36
CA ALA A 143 -17.07 0.76 1.29
C ALA A 143 -18.49 0.31 0.95
N MET A 144 -18.66 -0.63 0.03
CA MET A 144 -19.97 -1.19 -0.30
C MET A 144 -20.62 -1.93 0.88
N GLN A 145 -19.81 -2.66 1.66
CA GLN A 145 -20.30 -3.39 2.83
C GLN A 145 -20.68 -2.48 4.00
N LYS A 146 -20.01 -1.32 4.12
CA LYS A 146 -20.09 -0.46 5.30
C LYS A 146 -20.74 0.91 5.02
N ALA A 147 -21.23 1.16 3.81
CA ALA A 147 -21.83 2.45 3.44
C ALA A 147 -22.95 2.90 4.38
N ASP A 148 -23.86 2.01 4.78
CA ASP A 148 -24.97 2.29 5.70
C ASP A 148 -24.59 2.07 7.18
N SER A 149 -23.36 1.66 7.48
CA SER A 149 -22.95 1.27 8.83
C SER A 149 -22.54 2.47 9.67
N LYS A 150 -22.94 2.47 10.95
CA LYS A 150 -22.42 3.39 11.99
C LYS A 150 -21.45 2.72 12.96
N GLU A 151 -21.01 1.49 12.65
CA GLU A 151 -20.06 0.74 13.47
C GLU A 151 -18.62 1.25 13.25
N GLY A 152 -17.80 1.20 14.29
CA GLY A 152 -16.38 1.55 14.22
C GLY A 152 -16.16 2.98 13.70
N LEU A 153 -15.38 3.11 12.63
CA LEU A 153 -15.03 4.38 12.00
C LEU A 153 -16.11 4.91 11.04
N PHE A 154 -17.10 4.10 10.67
CA PHE A 154 -18.09 4.42 9.63
C PHE A 154 -19.18 5.38 10.10
N LYS A 155 -19.72 6.15 9.15
CA LYS A 155 -20.59 7.32 9.42
C LYS A 155 -21.98 7.21 8.80
N GLY A 156 -22.40 6.01 8.41
CA GLY A 156 -23.78 5.75 7.99
C GLY A 156 -24.78 5.93 9.14
N ASP A 157 -26.07 5.81 8.85
CA ASP A 157 -27.13 5.97 9.86
C ASP A 157 -27.95 4.70 10.16
N GLU A 158 -27.68 3.61 9.44
CA GLU A 158 -28.39 2.31 9.48
C GLU A 158 -29.90 2.43 9.19
N ASP A 159 -30.31 3.36 8.32
CA ASP A 159 -31.71 3.51 7.92
C ASP A 159 -32.15 2.54 6.81
N GLY A 160 -31.19 1.80 6.23
CA GLY A 160 -31.39 0.85 5.15
C GLY A 160 -31.36 1.45 3.75
N ASN A 161 -31.06 2.75 3.61
CA ASN A 161 -30.86 3.45 2.34
C ASN A 161 -29.52 4.15 2.33
N ILE A 162 -28.72 3.90 1.29
CA ILE A 162 -27.41 4.53 1.19
C ILE A 162 -27.52 5.81 0.38
N THR A 163 -27.13 6.93 0.99
CA THR A 163 -26.99 8.22 0.33
C THR A 163 -25.61 8.39 -0.31
N GLU A 164 -25.49 9.35 -1.24
CA GLU A 164 -24.20 9.70 -1.84
C GLU A 164 -23.18 10.16 -0.81
N SER A 165 -23.62 10.87 0.24
CA SER A 165 -22.73 11.32 1.32
C SER A 165 -22.16 10.13 2.10
N GLU A 166 -23.02 9.18 2.46
CA GLU A 166 -22.61 7.97 3.18
C GLU A 166 -21.68 7.11 2.35
N TRP A 167 -21.97 6.96 1.06
CA TRP A 167 -21.07 6.28 0.13
C TRP A 167 -19.68 6.93 0.11
N LEU A 168 -19.60 8.25 -0.08
CA LEU A 168 -18.31 8.94 -0.18
C LEU A 168 -17.54 8.93 1.15
N ASP A 169 -18.24 9.09 2.28
CA ASP A 169 -17.63 8.97 3.60
C ASP A 169 -17.10 7.55 3.83
N SER A 170 -17.91 6.53 3.56
CA SER A 170 -17.51 5.13 3.69
C SER A 170 -16.39 4.75 2.73
N PHE A 171 -16.37 5.30 1.52
CA PHE A 171 -15.31 5.10 0.54
C PHE A 171 -13.98 5.65 1.08
N ASN A 172 -13.95 6.90 1.54
CA ASN A 172 -12.75 7.52 2.09
C ASN A 172 -12.23 6.76 3.32
N ILE A 173 -13.12 6.39 4.24
CA ILE A 173 -12.77 5.61 5.44
C ILE A 173 -12.20 4.23 5.07
N SER A 174 -12.81 3.56 4.09
CA SER A 174 -12.33 2.25 3.62
C SER A 174 -10.96 2.36 2.94
N THR A 175 -10.71 3.45 2.20
CA THR A 175 -9.39 3.73 1.64
C THR A 175 -8.36 3.88 2.76
N ASP A 176 -8.66 4.64 3.82
CA ASP A 176 -7.74 4.83 4.95
C ASP A 176 -7.48 3.50 5.69
N ILE A 177 -8.53 2.70 5.95
CA ILE A 177 -8.39 1.38 6.58
C ILE A 177 -7.48 0.48 5.76
N VAL A 178 -7.71 0.38 4.45
CA VAL A 178 -6.91 -0.49 3.57
C VAL A 178 -5.47 -0.01 3.46
N LYS A 179 -5.22 1.30 3.44
CA LYS A 179 -3.85 1.83 3.44
C LYS A 179 -3.15 1.53 4.76
N SER A 180 -3.81 1.76 5.88
CA SER A 180 -3.28 1.49 7.22
C SER A 180 -2.94 0.01 7.43
N LEU A 181 -3.85 -0.89 7.01
CA LEU A 181 -3.74 -2.31 7.28
C LEU A 181 -3.10 -3.13 6.17
N MET A 182 -3.06 -2.67 4.92
CA MET A 182 -2.52 -3.46 3.79
C MET A 182 -1.57 -2.63 2.91
N GLY A 183 -1.31 -1.38 3.31
CA GLY A 183 -0.38 -0.49 2.65
C GLY A 183 1.06 -0.64 3.13
N TYR A 184 1.32 -1.30 4.26
CA TYR A 184 2.67 -1.55 4.80
C TYR A 184 3.50 -0.28 5.00
N SER A 185 2.85 0.83 5.35
CA SER A 185 3.40 2.19 5.41
C SER A 185 4.14 2.64 4.13
N LEU A 186 3.76 2.07 2.97
CA LEU A 186 4.33 2.36 1.66
C LEU A 186 3.48 3.32 0.83
N VAL A 187 2.21 3.48 1.18
CA VAL A 187 1.20 4.12 0.32
C VAL A 187 0.46 5.25 1.01
N ASP A 188 0.86 5.69 2.20
CA ASP A 188 0.13 6.68 3.00
C ASP A 188 0.03 8.03 2.29
N ASP A 189 1.05 8.41 1.54
CA ASP A 189 1.05 9.59 0.67
C ASP A 189 0.62 9.33 -0.79
N ILE A 190 0.23 8.10 -1.12
CA ILE A 190 -0.07 7.69 -2.49
C ILE A 190 -1.58 7.61 -2.71
N ASP A 191 -2.07 8.29 -3.76
CA ASP A 191 -3.41 8.06 -4.30
C ASP A 191 -3.42 6.74 -5.09
N ILE A 192 -3.88 5.68 -4.42
CA ILE A 192 -3.94 4.33 -4.98
C ILE A 192 -4.89 4.21 -6.19
N TYR A 193 -5.76 5.17 -6.45
CA TYR A 193 -6.67 5.13 -7.60
C TYR A 193 -6.06 5.72 -8.87
N THR A 194 -5.17 6.72 -8.73
CA THR A 194 -4.63 7.50 -9.87
C THR A 194 -3.13 7.33 -10.08
N GLN A 195 -2.38 6.86 -9.09
CA GLN A 195 -0.97 6.50 -9.25
C GLN A 195 -0.83 5.19 -10.02
N THR A 196 0.01 5.15 -11.06
CA THR A 196 0.26 3.90 -11.80
C THR A 196 1.05 2.92 -10.93
N PRO A 197 0.58 1.65 -10.79
CA PRO A 197 1.37 0.56 -10.20
C PRO A 197 2.20 -0.18 -11.26
N VAL A 198 2.08 0.15 -12.55
CA VAL A 198 3.02 -0.32 -13.58
C VAL A 198 4.21 0.63 -13.57
N VAL A 199 5.28 0.24 -12.87
CA VAL A 199 6.44 1.12 -12.60
C VAL A 199 7.10 1.60 -13.89
N ALA A 200 7.19 0.74 -14.91
CA ALA A 200 7.73 1.07 -16.23
C ALA A 200 6.92 2.14 -16.99
N HIS A 201 5.67 2.41 -16.60
CA HIS A 201 4.82 3.44 -17.19
C HIS A 201 4.86 4.78 -16.44
N ALA A 202 5.56 4.87 -15.31
CA ALA A 202 5.67 6.12 -14.57
C ALA A 202 6.46 7.18 -15.36
N SER A 203 5.98 8.42 -15.31
CA SER A 203 6.44 9.52 -16.18
C SER A 203 7.66 10.30 -15.67
N SER A 204 8.05 10.09 -14.41
CA SER A 204 9.19 10.75 -13.76
C SER A 204 9.81 9.84 -12.68
N GLU A 205 11.02 10.14 -12.23
CA GLU A 205 11.67 9.34 -11.16
C GLU A 205 10.95 9.42 -9.81
N GLY A 206 10.35 10.58 -9.47
CA GLY A 206 9.49 10.68 -8.29
C GLY A 206 8.28 9.74 -8.42
N ASN A 207 7.56 9.84 -9.54
CA ASN A 207 6.40 8.97 -9.82
C ASN A 207 6.79 7.48 -9.92
N LYS A 208 8.04 7.16 -10.27
CA LYS A 208 8.55 5.78 -10.25
C LYS A 208 8.75 5.27 -8.83
N SER A 209 9.22 6.11 -7.91
CA SER A 209 9.33 5.74 -6.50
C SER A 209 7.96 5.40 -5.92
N ASP A 210 6.96 6.27 -6.18
CA ASP A 210 5.59 6.04 -5.72
C ASP A 210 4.98 4.80 -6.40
N ALA A 211 5.18 4.64 -7.71
CA ALA A 211 4.75 3.44 -8.42
C ALA A 211 5.37 2.16 -7.85
N PHE A 212 6.65 2.21 -7.46
CA PHE A 212 7.38 1.08 -6.90
C PHE A 212 6.84 0.71 -5.52
N HIS A 213 6.68 1.68 -4.61
CA HIS A 213 6.10 1.46 -3.29
C HIS A 213 4.67 0.93 -3.38
N TYR A 214 3.84 1.55 -4.23
CA TYR A 214 2.48 1.10 -4.44
C TYR A 214 2.44 -0.34 -4.98
N ARG A 215 3.28 -0.66 -5.96
CA ARG A 215 3.36 -2.02 -6.51
C ARG A 215 3.89 -3.04 -5.50
N LEU A 216 4.84 -2.66 -4.65
CA LEU A 216 5.33 -3.53 -3.58
C LEU A 216 4.23 -3.87 -2.57
N ALA A 217 3.42 -2.89 -2.14
CA ALA A 217 2.27 -3.12 -1.27
C ALA A 217 1.22 -4.05 -1.91
N ILE A 218 0.96 -3.88 -3.20
CA ILE A 218 0.08 -4.75 -3.98
C ILE A 218 0.58 -6.20 -3.98
N GLU A 219 1.87 -6.42 -4.26
CA GLU A 219 2.45 -7.76 -4.30
C GLU A 219 2.53 -8.39 -2.90
N ALA A 220 2.83 -7.61 -1.86
CA ALA A 220 2.81 -8.06 -0.46
C ALA A 220 1.41 -8.52 -0.05
N THR A 221 0.37 -7.74 -0.40
CA THR A 221 -1.03 -8.13 -0.18
C THR A 221 -1.39 -9.41 -0.92
N GLY A 222 -0.98 -9.54 -2.18
CA GLY A 222 -1.20 -10.76 -2.97
C GLY A 222 -0.51 -11.98 -2.35
N ALA A 223 0.73 -11.80 -1.87
CA ALA A 223 1.49 -12.85 -1.19
C ALA A 223 0.85 -13.26 0.14
N LEU A 224 0.29 -12.32 0.92
CA LEU A 224 -0.45 -12.61 2.14
C LEU A 224 -1.68 -13.46 1.83
N ILE A 225 -2.51 -13.05 0.87
CA ILE A 225 -3.70 -13.80 0.47
C ILE A 225 -3.32 -15.23 0.05
N GLN A 226 -2.28 -15.38 -0.78
CA GLN A 226 -1.80 -16.70 -1.21
C GLN A 226 -1.22 -17.54 -0.07
N HIS A 227 -0.57 -16.91 0.91
CA HIS A 227 -0.04 -17.57 2.10
C HIS A 227 -1.16 -18.14 2.97
N LEU A 228 -2.21 -17.35 3.19
CA LEU A 228 -3.38 -17.73 3.98
C LEU A 228 -4.29 -18.73 3.24
N SER A 229 -4.22 -18.78 1.90
CA SER A 229 -5.09 -19.65 1.08
C SER A 229 -4.81 -21.14 1.18
N LYS A 230 -3.84 -21.62 1.96
CA LYS A 230 -3.51 -23.05 2.22
C LYS A 230 -4.39 -24.08 1.49
N ASP A 231 -5.60 -24.37 2.01
CA ASP A 231 -6.57 -25.32 1.44
C ASP A 231 -7.85 -24.65 0.84
N ASN A 232 -7.88 -23.32 0.79
CA ASN A 232 -9.03 -22.51 0.36
C ASN A 232 -8.74 -21.77 -0.96
N ASP A 233 -9.79 -21.34 -1.65
CA ASP A 233 -9.64 -20.47 -2.81
C ASP A 233 -9.15 -19.07 -2.39
N SER A 234 -8.26 -18.46 -3.18
CA SER A 234 -7.72 -17.13 -2.89
C SER A 234 -8.80 -16.06 -2.81
N ASN A 235 -9.92 -16.19 -3.54
CA ASN A 235 -11.02 -15.23 -3.45
C ASN A 235 -11.83 -15.40 -2.16
N THR A 236 -11.90 -16.62 -1.61
CA THR A 236 -12.49 -16.86 -0.28
C THR A 236 -11.64 -16.14 0.77
N ILE A 237 -10.33 -16.35 0.78
CA ILE A 237 -9.43 -15.67 1.72
C ILE A 237 -9.45 -14.16 1.54
N PHE A 238 -9.50 -13.67 0.29
CA PHE A 238 -9.63 -12.24 0.04
C PHE A 238 -10.86 -11.66 0.74
N ASN A 239 -12.01 -12.33 0.66
CA ASN A 239 -13.24 -11.87 1.31
C ASN A 239 -13.19 -12.02 2.84
N ASP A 240 -12.53 -13.06 3.35
CA ASP A 240 -12.29 -13.23 4.79
C ASP A 240 -11.44 -12.08 5.35
N VAL A 241 -10.32 -11.77 4.71
CA VAL A 241 -9.44 -10.65 5.10
C VAL A 241 -10.19 -9.32 5.03
N LEU A 242 -10.99 -9.12 3.97
CA LEU A 242 -11.83 -7.95 3.83
C LEU A 242 -12.84 -7.80 4.98
N SER A 243 -13.45 -8.91 5.41
CA SER A 243 -14.40 -8.91 6.51
C SER A 243 -13.73 -8.70 7.87
N ASP A 244 -12.51 -9.23 8.06
CA ASP A 244 -11.72 -9.09 9.29
C ASP A 244 -11.37 -7.61 9.51
N MET A 245 -10.78 -6.96 8.50
CA MET A 245 -10.39 -5.54 8.58
C MET A 245 -11.55 -4.56 8.70
N ALA A 246 -12.80 -5.02 8.59
CA ALA A 246 -13.96 -4.15 8.46
C ALA A 246 -14.29 -3.38 9.74
N ASP A 247 -13.70 -3.75 10.88
CA ASP A 247 -13.79 -2.99 12.14
C ASP A 247 -12.51 -2.21 12.48
N GLY A 248 -11.54 -2.21 11.57
CA GLY A 248 -10.25 -1.57 11.76
C GLY A 248 -9.16 -2.47 12.36
N ASN A 249 -9.42 -3.76 12.58
CA ASN A 249 -8.44 -4.70 13.13
C ASN A 249 -8.23 -5.94 12.26
N ILE A 250 -7.07 -6.56 12.35
CA ILE A 250 -6.79 -7.91 11.83
C ILE A 250 -6.59 -8.83 13.03
N GLU A 251 -7.52 -9.77 13.19
CA GLU A 251 -7.63 -10.62 14.38
C GLU A 251 -7.93 -12.08 14.06
N GLY A 252 -8.16 -12.37 12.78
CA GLY A 252 -8.41 -13.70 12.25
C GLY A 252 -9.86 -13.88 11.83
N ALA A 253 -10.04 -14.58 10.72
CA ALA A 253 -11.36 -14.84 10.13
C ALA A 253 -11.73 -16.33 10.20
N GLU A 254 -12.76 -16.73 9.44
CA GLU A 254 -13.22 -18.11 9.38
C GLU A 254 -12.13 -19.08 8.88
N HIS A 255 -11.36 -18.67 7.87
CA HIS A 255 -10.42 -19.54 7.17
C HIS A 255 -8.94 -19.26 7.47
N TYR A 256 -8.62 -18.28 8.31
CA TYR A 256 -7.27 -18.04 8.80
C TYR A 256 -7.25 -17.52 10.23
N ASN A 257 -6.11 -17.63 10.90
CA ASN A 257 -5.91 -17.11 12.25
C ASN A 257 -4.84 -16.02 12.24
N LEU A 258 -4.88 -15.13 13.25
CA LEU A 258 -3.91 -14.06 13.41
C LEU A 258 -2.45 -14.56 13.43
N GLU A 259 -2.18 -15.72 14.04
CA GLU A 259 -0.81 -16.27 14.11
C GLU A 259 -0.19 -16.52 12.72
N ASP A 260 -1.00 -16.96 11.75
CA ASP A 260 -0.56 -17.14 10.37
C ASP A 260 -0.20 -15.79 9.71
N VAL A 261 -0.98 -14.73 9.97
CA VAL A 261 -0.66 -13.36 9.51
C VAL A 261 0.63 -12.86 10.18
N THR A 262 0.76 -13.01 11.49
CA THR A 262 1.97 -12.60 12.23
C THR A 262 3.22 -13.31 11.72
N ARG A 263 3.13 -14.61 11.47
CA ARG A 263 4.25 -15.39 10.93
C ARG A 263 4.64 -14.93 9.52
N PHE A 264 3.65 -14.58 8.69
CA PHE A 264 3.90 -14.02 7.37
C PHE A 264 4.68 -12.70 7.47
N SER A 265 4.22 -11.77 8.33
CA SER A 265 4.80 -10.44 8.52
C SER A 265 6.26 -10.47 9.02
N GLN A 266 6.59 -11.39 9.94
CA GLN A 266 7.96 -11.51 10.50
C GLN A 266 9.05 -11.75 9.46
N ALA A 267 8.69 -12.28 8.29
CA ALA A 267 9.63 -12.58 7.22
C ALA A 267 9.14 -12.03 5.88
N LEU A 268 8.39 -10.92 5.91
CA LEU A 268 7.66 -10.37 4.76
C LEU A 268 8.54 -10.25 3.51
N MET A 269 9.71 -9.63 3.62
CA MET A 269 10.61 -9.43 2.48
C MET A 269 11.16 -10.74 1.87
N THR A 270 11.08 -11.87 2.58
CA THR A 270 11.48 -13.19 2.07
C THR A 270 10.31 -14.00 1.49
N GLN A 271 9.09 -13.47 1.58
CA GLN A 271 7.91 -14.13 1.03
C GLN A 271 7.98 -14.16 -0.50
N PRO A 272 7.50 -15.23 -1.14
CA PRO A 272 7.51 -15.35 -2.59
C PRO A 272 6.54 -14.34 -3.23
N ILE A 273 6.93 -13.77 -4.36
CA ILE A 273 6.02 -13.02 -5.22
C ILE A 273 5.07 -14.03 -5.88
N VAL A 274 3.77 -13.81 -5.76
CA VAL A 274 2.77 -14.67 -6.41
C VAL A 274 2.98 -14.64 -7.93
N ASN A 275 3.15 -15.82 -8.54
CA ASN A 275 3.51 -16.00 -9.95
C ASN A 275 4.87 -15.40 -10.35
N GLY A 276 5.74 -15.05 -9.40
CA GLY A 276 7.09 -14.52 -9.63
C GLY A 276 8.18 -15.59 -9.79
N GLY A 277 7.81 -16.88 -9.82
CA GLY A 277 8.79 -17.98 -9.85
C GLY A 277 9.51 -18.11 -8.50
N ASP A 278 10.84 -18.18 -8.53
CA ASP A 278 11.69 -18.28 -7.32
C ASP A 278 11.96 -16.92 -6.66
N GLN A 279 11.44 -15.82 -7.22
CA GLN A 279 11.69 -14.46 -6.72
C GLN A 279 10.87 -14.14 -5.47
N THR A 280 11.49 -13.45 -4.54
CA THR A 280 10.88 -12.96 -3.30
C THR A 280 10.60 -11.46 -3.38
N LEU A 281 9.89 -10.90 -2.39
CA LEU A 281 9.71 -9.45 -2.27
C LEU A 281 11.04 -8.68 -2.14
N SER A 282 12.11 -9.31 -1.66
CA SER A 282 13.47 -8.73 -1.69
C SER A 282 14.05 -8.63 -3.11
N ASP A 283 13.63 -9.53 -4.00
CA ASP A 283 14.05 -9.56 -5.41
C ASP A 283 13.17 -8.68 -6.31
N PHE A 284 12.32 -7.84 -5.72
CA PHE A 284 11.22 -7.18 -6.43
C PHE A 284 11.69 -6.27 -7.58
N ALA A 285 12.83 -5.58 -7.45
CA ALA A 285 13.39 -4.80 -8.55
C ALA A 285 13.82 -5.66 -9.77
N GLU A 286 14.32 -6.88 -9.52
CA GLU A 286 14.64 -7.85 -10.58
C GLU A 286 13.35 -8.39 -11.24
N TYR A 287 12.32 -8.64 -10.43
CA TYR A 287 11.01 -9.05 -10.91
C TYR A 287 10.40 -7.99 -11.85
N LEU A 288 10.41 -6.72 -11.43
CA LEU A 288 9.95 -5.60 -12.26
C LEU A 288 10.77 -5.44 -13.55
N ARG A 289 12.08 -5.71 -13.52
CA ARG A 289 12.91 -5.70 -14.73
C ARG A 289 12.46 -6.73 -15.75
N SER A 290 12.13 -7.94 -15.29
CA SER A 290 11.60 -9.00 -16.14
C SER A 290 10.23 -8.64 -16.72
N GLU A 291 9.36 -8.02 -15.91
CA GLU A 291 8.08 -7.46 -16.36
C GLU A 291 8.27 -6.37 -17.43
N ALA A 292 9.13 -5.38 -17.19
CA ALA A 292 9.40 -4.29 -18.13
C ALA A 292 9.98 -4.80 -19.47
N ALA A 293 10.89 -5.78 -19.40
CA ALA A 293 11.47 -6.39 -20.59
C ALA A 293 10.40 -7.07 -21.48
N SER A 294 9.33 -7.62 -20.88
CA SER A 294 8.24 -8.26 -21.63
C SER A 294 7.46 -7.29 -22.52
N ILE A 295 7.49 -5.98 -22.21
CA ILE A 295 6.90 -4.90 -23.02
C ILE A 295 7.97 -4.07 -23.75
N ASN A 296 9.19 -4.60 -23.89
CA ASN A 296 10.32 -3.97 -24.55
C ASN A 296 10.78 -2.64 -23.91
N ILE A 297 10.55 -2.48 -22.60
CA ILE A 297 11.11 -1.38 -21.82
C ILE A 297 12.34 -1.90 -21.07
N ASN A 298 13.47 -1.20 -21.24
CA ASN A 298 14.70 -1.50 -20.52
C ASN A 298 14.89 -0.47 -19.41
N ASP A 299 14.35 -0.78 -18.23
CA ASP A 299 14.53 0.00 -17.01
C ASP A 299 15.31 -0.85 -15.99
N ASP A 300 16.26 -0.25 -15.27
CA ASP A 300 17.13 -1.01 -14.37
C ASP A 300 16.61 -1.08 -12.93
N PHE A 301 15.65 -0.21 -12.59
CA PHE A 301 15.05 -0.04 -11.26
C PHE A 301 16.05 0.07 -10.11
N SER A 302 17.32 0.39 -10.40
CA SER A 302 18.42 0.33 -9.43
C SER A 302 18.36 1.47 -8.41
N HIS A 303 17.70 2.57 -8.78
CA HIS A 303 17.44 3.71 -7.90
C HIS A 303 16.28 3.46 -6.94
N GLN A 304 15.39 2.50 -7.24
CA GLN A 304 14.30 2.06 -6.39
C GLN A 304 14.84 0.96 -5.47
N GLN A 305 15.24 1.34 -4.26
CA GLN A 305 15.64 0.37 -3.25
C GLN A 305 14.37 -0.16 -2.57
N PRO A 306 14.21 -1.49 -2.43
CA PRO A 306 13.16 -1.99 -1.58
C PRO A 306 13.37 -1.49 -0.14
N ALA A 307 12.26 -1.32 0.57
CA ALA A 307 12.28 -1.11 2.01
C ALA A 307 13.16 -2.16 2.69
N GLN A 308 13.98 -1.76 3.68
CA GLN A 308 14.80 -2.72 4.42
C GLN A 308 13.94 -3.58 5.36
N THR A 309 12.88 -2.97 5.89
CA THR A 309 11.81 -3.62 6.64
C THR A 309 10.48 -3.09 6.12
N LEU A 310 9.49 -3.98 6.03
CA LEU A 310 8.09 -3.61 5.89
C LEU A 310 7.39 -3.99 7.19
N THR A 311 6.76 -3.00 7.81
CA THR A 311 5.97 -3.20 9.01
C THR A 311 4.53 -3.47 8.63
N GLN A 312 3.90 -4.39 9.35
CA GLN A 312 2.50 -4.72 9.20
C GLN A 312 1.83 -4.47 10.55
N TYR A 313 0.98 -3.46 10.59
CA TYR A 313 0.12 -3.20 11.73
C TYR A 313 -1.19 -3.99 11.62
N TYR A 314 -1.73 -4.40 12.77
CA TYR A 314 -2.97 -5.19 12.85
C TYR A 314 -4.15 -4.36 13.36
N MET A 315 -3.95 -3.06 13.52
CA MET A 315 -4.98 -2.09 13.89
C MET A 315 -4.74 -0.82 13.09
N VAL A 316 -5.82 -0.10 12.82
CA VAL A 316 -5.85 1.09 11.95
C VAL A 316 -5.30 2.35 12.62
N ASP A 317 -5.18 2.35 13.94
CA ASP A 317 -4.68 3.45 14.79
C ASP A 317 -3.91 2.77 15.94
N VAL A 318 -2.59 2.62 15.77
CA VAL A 318 -1.73 1.75 16.57
C VAL A 318 -1.43 2.33 17.95
N ASP A 319 -1.23 3.64 18.03
CA ASP A 319 -0.95 4.35 19.26
C ASP A 319 -2.21 4.95 19.92
N ASN A 320 -3.35 4.89 19.23
CA ASN A 320 -4.65 5.38 19.67
C ASN A 320 -4.62 6.89 20.00
N ASP A 321 -3.92 7.67 19.18
CA ASP A 321 -3.86 9.13 19.30
C ASP A 321 -5.01 9.86 18.55
N GLY A 322 -5.78 9.11 17.75
CA GLY A 322 -6.92 9.57 16.98
C GLY A 322 -6.62 9.89 15.52
N PHE A 323 -5.38 9.72 15.07
CA PHE A 323 -5.00 9.64 13.67
C PHE A 323 -4.88 8.16 13.26
N VAL A 324 -5.46 7.83 12.12
CA VAL A 324 -5.27 6.48 11.55
C VAL A 324 -3.90 6.43 10.91
N ASN A 325 -3.24 5.28 10.96
CA ASN A 325 -1.88 5.09 10.48
C ASN A 325 -1.61 5.71 9.09
N SER A 326 -2.53 5.49 8.14
CA SER A 326 -2.41 6.09 6.78
C SER A 326 -2.46 7.64 6.70
N ARG A 327 -2.62 8.31 7.84
CA ARG A 327 -2.66 9.76 8.04
C ARG A 327 -1.84 10.19 9.27
N ASP A 328 -1.09 9.27 9.84
CA ASP A 328 -0.10 9.52 10.87
C ASP A 328 1.29 9.45 10.23
N ASP A 329 2.20 10.29 10.70
CA ASP A 329 3.59 10.22 10.25
C ASP A 329 4.41 9.27 11.15
N ASP A 330 3.94 8.93 12.35
CA ASP A 330 4.60 8.10 13.37
C ASP A 330 3.59 7.13 13.99
N ASP A 331 3.27 6.05 13.26
CA ASP A 331 2.16 5.13 13.54
C ASP A 331 2.13 4.57 14.98
N ASP A 332 3.29 4.38 15.61
CA ASP A 332 3.41 3.78 16.94
C ASP A 332 3.94 4.75 18.03
N ASN A 333 4.13 6.02 17.65
CA ASN A 333 4.62 7.12 18.48
C ASN A 333 5.94 6.79 19.20
N ASP A 334 6.84 6.03 18.55
CA ASP A 334 8.15 5.66 19.10
C ASP A 334 9.21 6.78 18.95
N GLY A 335 8.89 7.82 18.18
CA GLY A 335 9.73 8.98 17.91
C GLY A 335 10.55 8.90 16.62
N LEU A 336 10.35 7.85 15.81
CA LEU A 336 10.81 7.73 14.43
C LEU A 336 9.61 7.71 13.50
N ASN A 337 9.56 8.61 12.51
CA ASN A 337 8.49 8.51 11.51
C ASN A 337 8.66 7.27 10.62
N ASP A 338 7.55 6.80 10.05
CA ASP A 338 7.48 5.59 9.22
C ASP A 338 8.53 5.55 8.09
N ILE A 339 8.85 6.72 7.51
CA ILE A 339 9.88 6.85 6.47
C ILE A 339 11.26 6.51 7.04
N GLN A 340 11.59 7.00 8.23
CA GLN A 340 12.84 6.70 8.91
C GLN A 340 12.92 5.23 9.32
N GLU A 341 11.82 4.66 9.82
CA GLU A 341 11.75 3.25 10.19
C GLU A 341 12.04 2.34 9.00
N ARG A 342 11.35 2.57 7.88
CA ARG A 342 11.51 1.82 6.62
C ARG A 342 12.93 1.84 6.07
N LEU A 343 13.61 2.98 6.22
CA LEU A 343 14.98 3.18 5.72
C LEU A 343 16.05 2.63 6.66
N THR A 344 15.76 2.53 7.96
CA THR A 344 16.74 2.11 8.97
C THR A 344 16.51 0.69 9.48
N ALA A 345 15.42 0.03 9.08
CA ALA A 345 14.97 -1.25 9.62
C ALA A 345 14.80 -1.21 11.15
N ARG A 346 14.43 -0.05 11.68
CA ARG A 346 14.12 0.19 13.08
C ARG A 346 12.64 0.44 13.16
N ASP A 347 11.91 -0.62 13.43
CA ASP A 347 10.53 -0.57 13.90
C ASP A 347 10.64 -0.94 15.37
N THR A 348 10.33 0.01 16.26
CA THR A 348 10.23 -0.27 17.68
C THR A 348 8.79 -0.20 18.15
N THR A 349 7.95 -1.06 17.55
CA THR A 349 6.73 -1.61 18.19
C THR A 349 6.96 -2.07 19.64
N LEU A 350 8.23 -2.29 20.04
CA LEU A 350 8.68 -2.16 21.41
C LEU A 350 8.79 -0.67 21.80
N GLN A 351 7.65 -0.06 22.14
CA GLN A 351 7.57 1.23 22.81
C GLN A 351 8.82 1.47 23.69
N PRO A 352 9.41 2.68 23.70
CA PRO A 352 10.47 3.01 24.67
C PRO A 352 10.10 2.58 26.09
N LEU A 353 8.79 2.59 26.41
CA LEU A 353 8.21 2.05 27.64
C LEU A 353 8.39 0.55 27.85
N GLN A 354 8.29 -0.34 26.86
CA GLN A 354 8.49 -1.78 27.08
C GLN A 354 9.96 -2.12 27.35
N ILE A 355 10.89 -1.37 26.75
CA ILE A 355 12.31 -1.43 27.07
C ILE A 355 12.53 -0.92 28.50
N PHE A 356 11.89 0.21 28.87
CA PHE A 356 11.95 0.78 30.21
C PHE A 356 11.28 -0.11 31.27
N GLU A 357 10.18 -0.79 30.95
CA GLU A 357 9.44 -1.70 31.83
C GLU A 357 10.20 -3.01 32.03
N LYS A 358 10.80 -3.59 30.97
CA LYS A 358 11.70 -4.75 31.11
C LYS A 358 12.93 -4.39 31.93
N TYR A 359 13.53 -3.21 31.70
CA TYR A 359 14.67 -2.73 32.47
C TYR A 359 14.29 -2.46 33.94
N ALA A 360 13.16 -1.79 34.18
CA ALA A 360 12.63 -1.57 35.52
C ALA A 360 12.30 -2.88 36.23
N GLN A 361 11.75 -3.88 35.55
CA GLN A 361 11.50 -5.22 36.12
C GLN A 361 12.79 -6.01 36.41
N GLN A 362 13.85 -5.80 35.63
CA GLN A 362 15.11 -6.55 35.75
C GLN A 362 16.12 -5.91 36.73
N GLU A 363 16.21 -4.58 36.80
CA GLU A 363 17.25 -3.89 37.58
C GLU A 363 16.78 -3.39 38.95
N ILE A 364 15.48 -3.13 39.15
CA ILE A 364 15.00 -2.55 40.42
C ILE A 364 13.65 -3.16 40.78
N GLY A 365 13.52 -3.82 41.93
CA GLY A 365 12.23 -4.36 42.43
C GLY A 365 11.17 -3.30 42.78
N ALA A 366 10.98 -2.29 41.94
CA ALA A 366 9.98 -1.26 42.02
C ALA A 366 8.61 -1.85 41.68
N ARG A 367 7.63 -1.59 42.56
CA ARG A 367 6.23 -1.89 42.28
C ARG A 367 5.77 -1.02 41.11
N THR A 368 5.28 -1.66 40.07
CA THR A 368 4.58 -1.05 38.94
C THR A 368 3.45 -0.14 39.45
N PRO A 369 3.43 1.16 39.15
CA PRO A 369 2.21 1.94 39.17
C PRO A 369 1.37 1.53 37.95
N ALA A 370 0.11 1.17 38.16
CA ALA A 370 -0.83 1.05 37.06
C ALA A 370 -1.18 2.48 36.59
N LEU A 371 -0.85 2.83 35.35
CA LEU A 371 -1.18 4.12 34.75
C LEU A 371 -2.20 3.91 33.64
N ASN A 372 -3.46 4.17 33.98
CA ASN A 372 -4.45 4.63 33.02
C ASN A 372 -4.44 6.17 33.10
N ASP A 373 -4.42 6.83 31.95
CA ASP A 373 -4.56 8.28 31.74
C ASP A 373 -3.23 9.10 31.75
N TYR A 374 -2.85 9.57 30.55
CA TYR A 374 -1.65 10.37 30.25
C TYR A 374 -1.68 11.80 30.83
N SER A 375 -2.73 12.19 31.56
CA SER A 375 -2.87 13.54 32.12
C SER A 375 -2.17 13.77 33.47
N ASP A 376 -1.57 12.75 34.09
CA ASP A 376 -0.96 12.85 35.43
C ASP A 376 0.59 12.76 35.48
N ILE A 377 1.29 12.62 34.34
CA ILE A 377 2.76 12.66 34.32
C ILE A 377 3.23 14.13 34.29
N ASN A 378 3.09 14.83 35.40
CA ASN A 378 3.90 16.00 35.68
C ASN A 378 5.18 15.53 36.40
N ILE A 379 6.06 14.85 35.67
CA ILE A 379 7.42 14.60 36.15
C ILE A 379 8.23 15.86 35.83
N ASP A 380 8.38 16.71 36.85
CA ASP A 380 9.31 17.84 36.84
C ASP A 380 10.75 17.31 36.88
N VAL A 381 11.28 16.96 35.70
CA VAL A 381 12.70 16.64 35.50
C VAL A 381 13.32 17.73 34.62
N SER A 382 14.53 18.14 35.00
CA SER A 382 15.29 19.14 34.24
C SER A 382 15.66 18.64 32.85
N ASP A 383 15.71 19.53 31.87
CA ASP A 383 16.07 19.26 30.46
C ASP A 383 17.32 18.37 30.29
N GLU A 384 18.29 18.47 31.22
CA GLU A 384 19.54 17.69 31.24
C GLU A 384 19.32 16.17 31.47
N VAL A 385 18.24 15.79 32.15
CA VAL A 385 17.86 14.38 32.40
C VAL A 385 17.09 13.80 31.22
N ILE A 386 16.37 14.63 30.47
CA ILE A 386 15.68 14.23 29.23
C ILE A 386 16.72 13.90 28.15
N ASP A 387 17.77 14.72 28.05
CA ASP A 387 18.89 14.46 27.12
C ASP A 387 19.69 13.20 27.49
N GLU A 388 19.88 12.91 28.78
CA GLU A 388 20.51 11.65 29.24
C GLU A 388 19.63 10.42 28.95
N LEU A 389 18.31 10.53 29.08
CA LEU A 389 17.37 9.45 28.78
C LEU A 389 17.36 9.11 27.29
N ASN A 390 17.30 10.14 26.44
CA ASN A 390 17.34 9.99 24.99
C ASN A 390 18.68 9.38 24.52
N ALA A 391 19.80 9.79 25.11
CA ALA A 391 21.11 9.22 24.83
C ALA A 391 21.27 7.76 25.31
N PHE A 392 20.57 7.38 26.39
CA PHE A 392 20.55 6.01 26.90
C PHE A 392 19.75 5.07 25.97
N VAL A 393 18.55 5.48 25.55
CA VAL A 393 17.73 4.72 24.59
C VAL A 393 18.48 4.53 23.27
N PHE A 394 19.11 5.60 22.75
CA PHE A 394 19.97 5.51 21.55
C PHE A 394 21.18 4.57 21.71
N ASN A 395 21.78 4.49 22.90
CA ASN A 395 22.93 3.63 23.15
C ASN A 395 22.56 2.16 23.37
N GLU A 396 21.41 1.85 23.98
CA GLU A 396 20.93 0.47 24.10
C GLU A 396 20.46 -0.08 22.74
N LEU A 397 19.84 0.75 21.88
CA LEU A 397 19.43 0.36 20.53
C LEU A 397 20.62 0.07 19.58
N ASN A 398 21.79 0.66 19.82
CA ASN A 398 23.01 0.39 19.04
C ASN A 398 23.81 -0.84 19.51
N LYS A 399 23.35 -1.58 20.53
CA LYS A 399 24.05 -2.78 21.05
C LYS A 399 23.69 -4.10 20.36
N ILE A 400 22.86 -4.10 19.31
CA ILE A 400 22.56 -5.32 18.54
C ILE A 400 23.71 -5.69 17.57
N ASP A 401 24.82 -4.95 17.59
CA ASP A 401 26.08 -5.47 17.07
C ASP A 401 27.20 -5.24 18.10
N ASN A 402 27.96 -6.31 18.39
CA ASN A 402 29.15 -6.42 19.27
C ASN A 402 28.97 -6.96 20.71
N ASP A 403 28.93 -8.30 20.78
CA ASP A 403 29.78 -9.17 21.63
C ASP A 403 29.96 -8.83 23.15
N PHE A 404 29.38 -9.69 24.00
CA PHE A 404 29.38 -9.64 25.47
C PHE A 404 30.77 -9.62 26.16
N SER A 405 31.86 -9.82 25.42
CA SER A 405 33.22 -9.75 25.96
C SER A 405 33.62 -8.34 26.43
N ASP A 406 32.96 -7.29 25.92
CA ASP A 406 33.38 -5.91 26.16
C ASP A 406 32.76 -5.30 27.43
N ILE A 407 31.60 -5.76 27.88
CA ILE A 407 30.97 -5.30 29.13
C ILE A 407 31.85 -5.68 30.33
N GLN A 408 32.38 -6.90 30.37
CA GLN A 408 33.28 -7.34 31.44
C GLN A 408 34.60 -6.56 31.46
N LYS A 409 35.11 -6.14 30.30
CA LYS A 409 36.30 -5.29 30.20
C LYS A 409 36.02 -3.87 30.69
N ILE A 410 34.86 -3.31 30.37
CA ILE A 410 34.46 -1.97 30.82
C ILE A 410 34.33 -1.94 32.35
N GLU A 411 33.70 -2.96 32.94
CA GLU A 411 33.59 -3.08 34.40
C GLU A 411 34.95 -3.29 35.08
N ALA A 412 35.82 -4.12 34.48
CA ALA A 412 37.19 -4.28 34.97
C ALA A 412 37.98 -2.97 34.90
N TYR A 413 37.86 -2.19 33.82
CA TYR A 413 38.49 -0.87 33.69
C TYR A 413 37.98 0.14 34.72
N LYS A 414 36.66 0.20 34.93
CA LYS A 414 36.04 1.04 35.97
C LYS A 414 36.54 0.64 37.37
N THR A 415 36.72 -0.65 37.61
CA THR A 415 37.24 -1.19 38.88
C THR A 415 38.71 -0.81 39.09
N LEU A 416 39.56 -0.83 38.05
CA LEU A 416 40.96 -0.39 38.17
C LEU A 416 41.09 1.11 38.45
N GLN A 417 40.20 1.94 37.94
CA GLN A 417 40.25 3.39 38.17
C GLN A 417 39.76 3.79 39.56
N SER A 418 38.88 2.99 40.16
CA SER A 418 38.24 3.32 41.44
C SER A 418 38.80 2.55 42.64
N ALA A 419 39.35 1.34 42.43
CA ALA A 419 39.88 0.51 43.51
C ALA A 419 41.36 0.83 43.81
N PRO A 420 41.78 0.86 45.09
CA PRO A 420 43.19 1.02 45.44
C PRO A 420 44.05 -0.14 44.91
N PRO A 421 45.27 0.13 44.37
CA PRO A 421 46.17 -0.91 43.89
C PRO A 421 46.49 -1.96 44.96
N GLY A 422 46.40 -3.24 44.59
CA GLY A 422 46.72 -4.38 45.46
C GLY A 422 45.55 -4.92 46.29
N THR A 423 44.34 -4.36 46.13
CA THR A 423 43.11 -4.96 46.66
C THR A 423 42.66 -6.15 45.82
N GLU A 424 41.88 -7.06 46.39
CA GLU A 424 41.38 -8.27 45.72
C GLU A 424 40.54 -7.92 44.47
N GLN A 425 39.74 -6.86 44.56
CA GLN A 425 38.95 -6.32 43.45
C GLN A 425 39.83 -5.74 42.33
N TYR A 426 40.90 -5.03 42.68
CA TYR A 426 41.89 -4.54 41.72
C TYR A 426 42.62 -5.71 41.03
N GLN A 427 42.96 -6.77 41.77
CA GLN A 427 43.63 -7.96 41.21
C GLN A 427 42.72 -8.80 40.31
N GLN A 428 41.45 -8.95 40.64
CA GLN A 428 40.45 -9.62 39.81
C GLN A 428 40.18 -8.84 38.51
N ALA A 429 40.08 -7.51 38.59
CA ALA A 429 39.96 -6.65 37.41
C ALA A 429 41.20 -6.73 36.49
N GLN A 430 42.41 -6.82 37.07
CA GLN A 430 43.64 -7.08 36.29
C GLN A 430 43.62 -8.45 35.60
N GLN A 431 43.05 -9.50 36.22
CA GLN A 431 42.95 -10.82 35.61
C GLN A 431 41.96 -10.87 34.45
N ILE A 432 40.79 -10.23 34.58
CA ILE A 432 39.78 -10.14 33.50
C ILE A 432 40.37 -9.44 32.26
N LEU A 433 41.20 -8.42 32.46
CA LEU A 433 41.88 -7.70 31.37
C LEU A 433 43.11 -8.45 30.82
N ALA A 434 43.72 -9.37 31.58
CA ALA A 434 44.90 -10.13 31.16
C ALA A 434 44.59 -11.44 30.41
N VAL A 435 43.39 -12.01 30.57
CA VAL A 435 43.00 -13.30 29.98
C VAL A 435 42.73 -13.23 28.47
N ASN A 436 42.52 -12.04 27.91
CA ASN A 436 42.20 -11.87 26.48
C ASN A 436 43.34 -11.27 25.63
N ASP A 437 44.56 -11.17 26.17
CA ASP A 437 45.77 -10.71 25.46
C ASP A 437 46.73 -11.85 25.08
N THR A 438 46.35 -13.12 25.28
CA THR A 438 47.10 -14.25 24.70
C THR A 438 46.65 -14.47 23.25
N PRO A 439 47.55 -14.31 22.25
CA PRO A 439 47.22 -14.60 20.87
C PRO A 439 46.96 -16.09 20.72
N ASP A 440 45.96 -16.40 19.91
CA ASP A 440 45.51 -17.73 19.54
C ASP A 440 46.67 -18.73 19.36
N SER A 441 46.62 -19.85 20.08
CA SER A 441 47.49 -20.99 19.79
C SER A 441 46.86 -22.31 20.24
N THR A 442 46.50 -23.12 19.23
CA THR A 442 46.32 -24.60 19.22
C THR A 442 45.02 -25.11 19.89
N LEU A 443 44.12 -25.83 19.21
CA LEU A 443 44.23 -26.88 18.18
C LEU A 443 42.94 -26.97 17.34
#